data_AF-A0A1U7XL95-F1
#
_entry.id   AF-A0A1U7XL95-F1
#
_cell.length_a   1.000
_cell.length_b   1.000
_cell.length_c   1.000
_cell.angle_alpha   90.00
_cell.angle_beta   90.00
_cell.angle_gamma   90.00
#
_symmetry.space_group_name_H-M   'P 1'
#
loop_
_entity.id
_entity.type
_entity.pdbx_description
1 polymer ?
#
loop_
_entity_poly.entity_id
_entity_poly.type
_entity_poly.pdbx_seq_one_letter_code
_entity_poly.pdbx_strand_id
1 'polypeptide(L)'
;RGKTYKFAYIWVGNSETQCAGYCAWPFHQPIYGPQSPPLVAPNNDVGVDGMVINLASLLAGTATNPFGNGYYQGEADAPLEAASACPGVYAKGAYPGYAGDLLVDKTTGASYNAHGTNGRKYVLPALYDPSTSTCSTLV
;
A
#
# COMPACT_ATOMS: atom_id res chain seq x y z
N ARG A 1 -40.25 0.46 -10.71
CA ARG A 1 -39.18 -0.50 -10.32
C ARG A 1 -38.11 0.28 -9.57
N GLY A 2 -37.83 -0.06 -8.31
CA GLY A 2 -36.78 0.60 -7.53
C GLY A 2 -35.39 0.34 -8.13
N LYS A 3 -34.51 1.33 -8.09
CA LYS A 3 -33.11 1.17 -8.52
C LYS A 3 -32.38 0.30 -7.48
N THR A 4 -31.73 -0.77 -7.93
CA THR A 4 -30.83 -1.57 -7.09
C THR A 4 -29.43 -0.97 -7.19
N TYR A 5 -28.84 -0.61 -6.05
CA TYR A 5 -27.48 -0.07 -5.97
C TYR A 5 -26.53 -1.12 -5.41
N LYS A 6 -25.31 -1.17 -5.94
CA LYS A 6 -24.20 -1.94 -5.38
C LYS A 6 -23.21 -0.98 -4.74
N PHE A 7 -22.66 -1.39 -3.60
CA PHE A 7 -21.69 -0.61 -2.82
C PHE A 7 -20.45 -1.46 -2.58
N ALA A 8 -19.28 -0.84 -2.68
CA ALA A 8 -18.01 -1.44 -2.27
C ALA A 8 -17.69 -0.98 -0.84
N TYR A 9 -17.19 -1.90 -0.03
CA TYR A 9 -16.82 -1.64 1.36
C TYR A 9 -15.38 -2.06 1.58
N ILE A 10 -14.64 -1.25 2.33
CA ILE A 10 -13.28 -1.55 2.76
C ILE A 10 -13.32 -1.75 4.27
N TRP A 11 -12.83 -2.91 4.73
CA TRP A 11 -12.67 -3.19 6.15
C TRP A 11 -11.28 -2.77 6.58
N VAL A 12 -11.22 -2.00 7.65
CA VAL A 12 -9.97 -1.45 8.17
C VAL A 12 -9.78 -1.94 9.59
N GLY A 13 -8.64 -2.57 9.86
CA GLY A 13 -8.23 -3.04 11.19
C GLY A 13 -6.92 -2.39 11.62
N ASN A 14 -6.53 -2.60 12.87
CA ASN A 14 -5.21 -2.16 13.35
C ASN A 14 -4.13 -3.11 12.81
N SER A 15 -3.33 -2.63 11.85
CA SER A 15 -2.28 -3.41 11.18
C SER A 15 -1.20 -3.92 12.14
N GLU A 16 -0.90 -3.21 13.22
CA GLU A 16 0.12 -3.61 14.21
C GLU A 16 -0.33 -4.82 15.03
N THR A 17 -1.62 -4.93 15.35
CA THR A 17 -2.10 -6.02 16.23
C THR A 17 -2.62 -7.23 15.47
N GLN A 18 -3.21 -7.02 14.28
CA GLN A 18 -3.82 -8.11 13.51
C GLN A 18 -2.79 -8.90 12.69
N CYS A 19 -1.80 -8.20 12.12
CA CYS A 19 -0.89 -8.80 11.15
C CYS A 19 0.39 -7.97 10.96
N ALA A 20 1.07 -7.61 12.05
CA ALA A 20 2.19 -6.65 12.07
C ALA A 20 3.19 -6.84 10.92
N GLY A 21 3.77 -8.04 10.80
CA GLY A 21 4.79 -8.33 9.78
C GLY A 21 4.27 -8.51 8.35
N TYR A 22 2.98 -8.40 8.11
CA TYR A 22 2.38 -8.36 6.77
C TYR A 22 1.80 -6.99 6.44
N CYS A 23 0.92 -6.51 7.31
CA CYS A 23 0.07 -5.36 7.10
C CYS A 23 0.75 -4.04 7.46
N ALA A 24 1.83 -4.08 8.25
CA ALA A 24 2.57 -2.88 8.63
C ALA A 24 3.99 -2.85 8.04
N TRP A 25 4.35 -3.77 7.12
CA TRP A 25 5.58 -3.62 6.35
C TRP A 25 5.47 -2.38 5.44
N PRO A 26 6.44 -1.44 5.45
CA PRO A 26 7.84 -1.60 5.86
C PRO A 26 8.17 -1.07 7.27
N PHE A 27 7.17 -0.72 8.08
CA PHE A 27 7.32 -0.16 9.43
C PHE A 27 7.37 -1.20 10.55
N HIS A 28 7.12 -2.48 10.22
CA HIS A 28 7.32 -3.60 11.12
C HIS A 28 8.16 -4.69 10.45
N GLN A 29 8.87 -5.47 11.27
CA GLN A 29 9.67 -6.60 10.82
C GLN A 29 8.79 -7.61 10.04
N PRO A 30 9.17 -8.01 8.82
CA PRO A 30 8.38 -8.95 8.04
C PRO A 30 8.49 -10.37 8.60
N ILE A 31 7.42 -11.17 8.46
CA ILE A 31 7.37 -12.54 9.01
C ILE A 31 8.29 -13.51 8.24
N TYR A 32 8.53 -13.25 6.95
CA TYR A 32 9.44 -14.01 6.11
C TYR A 32 10.23 -13.09 5.17
N GLY A 33 11.22 -13.65 4.49
CA GLY A 33 12.05 -12.91 3.55
C GLY A 33 13.12 -12.07 4.24
N PRO A 34 13.73 -11.11 3.54
CA PRO A 34 14.82 -10.31 4.07
C PRO A 34 14.41 -9.54 5.34
N GLN A 35 15.25 -9.64 6.36
CA GLN A 35 14.99 -9.13 7.70
C GLN A 35 15.60 -7.73 7.91
N SER A 36 15.47 -6.87 6.89
CA SER A 36 15.93 -5.47 6.96
C SER A 36 15.25 -4.76 8.15
N PRO A 37 15.96 -3.85 8.85
CA PRO A 37 15.36 -3.08 9.94
C PRO A 37 14.11 -2.33 9.47
N PRO A 38 13.05 -2.24 10.30
CA PRO A 38 11.85 -1.51 9.93
C PRO A 38 12.13 -0.03 9.72
N LEU A 39 11.40 0.58 8.80
CA LEU A 39 11.46 2.02 8.55
C LEU A 39 10.72 2.79 9.65
N VAL A 40 11.09 4.06 9.81
CA VAL A 40 10.40 4.95 10.74
C VAL A 40 9.08 5.43 10.11
N ALA A 41 7.99 5.21 10.84
CA ALA A 41 6.62 5.51 10.42
C ALA A 41 6.35 7.04 10.40
N PRO A 42 5.84 7.63 9.30
CA PRO A 42 5.69 9.08 9.17
C PRO A 42 4.64 9.73 10.07
N ASN A 43 3.70 8.95 10.62
CA ASN A 43 2.74 9.41 11.61
C ASN A 43 3.09 8.95 13.05
N ASN A 44 4.33 8.44 13.25
CA ASN A 44 4.83 7.96 14.54
C ASN A 44 3.98 6.82 15.14
N ASP A 45 3.26 6.08 14.30
CA ASP A 45 2.44 4.93 14.69
C ASP A 45 2.45 3.90 13.56
N VAL A 46 3.05 2.75 13.84
CA VAL A 46 3.21 1.63 12.89
C VAL A 46 1.87 1.09 12.41
N GLY A 47 0.88 1.02 13.30
CA GLY A 47 -0.46 0.52 12.99
C GLY A 47 -1.21 1.46 12.05
N VAL A 48 -1.16 2.77 12.31
CA VAL A 48 -1.79 3.80 11.47
C VAL A 48 -1.14 3.86 10.09
N ASP A 49 0.19 3.86 10.03
CA ASP A 49 0.87 3.96 8.73
C ASP A 49 0.71 2.68 7.90
N GLY A 50 0.72 1.51 8.54
CA GLY A 50 0.34 0.25 7.89
C GLY A 50 -1.13 0.29 7.41
N MET A 51 -2.04 0.79 8.22
CA MET A 51 -3.45 0.95 7.87
C MET A 51 -3.64 1.85 6.64
N VAL A 52 -2.90 2.97 6.55
CA VAL A 52 -2.95 3.88 5.39
C VAL A 52 -2.52 3.17 4.09
N ILE A 53 -1.44 2.38 4.14
CA ILE A 53 -1.00 1.59 2.98
C ILE A 53 -2.11 0.63 2.52
N ASN A 54 -2.69 -0.14 3.44
CA ASN A 54 -3.73 -1.11 3.11
C ASN A 54 -4.99 -0.42 2.57
N LEU A 55 -5.40 0.68 3.19
CA LEU A 55 -6.54 1.47 2.73
C LEU A 55 -6.32 2.00 1.31
N ALA A 56 -5.13 2.52 1.01
CA ALA A 56 -4.78 3.00 -0.32
C ALA A 56 -4.81 1.86 -1.36
N SER A 57 -4.26 0.69 -1.01
CA SER A 57 -4.31 -0.50 -1.88
C SER A 57 -5.74 -0.93 -2.19
N LEU A 58 -6.59 -1.02 -1.17
CA LEU A 58 -7.99 -1.45 -1.32
C LEU A 58 -8.84 -0.38 -2.01
N LEU A 59 -8.52 0.90 -1.84
CA LEU A 59 -9.17 1.99 -2.56
C LEU A 59 -8.85 1.94 -4.05
N ALA A 60 -7.61 1.61 -4.43
CA ALA A 60 -7.25 1.40 -5.82
C ALA A 60 -8.05 0.24 -6.42
N GLY A 61 -8.12 -0.91 -5.73
CA GLY A 61 -8.96 -2.05 -6.15
C GLY A 61 -10.44 -1.68 -6.27
N THR A 62 -10.96 -0.90 -5.33
CA THR A 62 -12.35 -0.39 -5.39
C THR A 62 -12.59 0.51 -6.60
N ALA A 63 -11.60 1.31 -7.02
CA ALA A 63 -11.73 2.17 -8.18
C ALA A 63 -11.61 1.40 -9.50
N THR A 64 -10.73 0.40 -9.56
CA THR A 64 -10.40 -0.30 -10.81
C THR A 64 -11.18 -1.60 -11.01
N ASN A 65 -11.63 -2.24 -9.93
CA ASN A 65 -12.28 -3.55 -9.94
C ASN A 65 -13.29 -3.75 -8.78
N PRO A 66 -14.25 -2.82 -8.55
CA PRO A 66 -15.14 -2.84 -7.37
C PRO A 66 -16.01 -4.10 -7.23
N PHE A 67 -16.24 -4.84 -8.32
CA PHE A 67 -17.16 -5.98 -8.36
C PHE A 67 -16.54 -7.23 -8.99
N GLY A 68 -15.21 -7.31 -9.09
CA GLY A 68 -14.51 -8.49 -9.59
C GLY A 68 -14.64 -8.73 -11.10
N ASN A 69 -15.04 -7.71 -11.87
CA ASN A 69 -15.21 -7.77 -13.33
C ASN A 69 -14.60 -6.56 -14.06
N GLY A 70 -13.68 -5.87 -13.41
CA GLY A 70 -12.93 -4.72 -13.92
C GLY A 70 -11.48 -5.10 -14.24
N TYR A 71 -10.53 -4.29 -13.77
CA TYR A 71 -9.11 -4.45 -14.06
C TYR A 71 -8.40 -5.34 -13.03
N TYR A 72 -7.97 -6.53 -13.44
CA TYR A 72 -7.19 -7.47 -12.63
C TYR A 72 -6.42 -8.49 -13.50
N GLN A 73 -5.50 -9.22 -12.88
CA GLN A 73 -4.79 -10.36 -13.47
C GLN A 73 -5.02 -11.63 -12.64
N GLY A 74 -5.13 -12.78 -13.31
CA GLY A 74 -5.35 -14.08 -12.68
C GLY A 74 -6.82 -14.46 -12.60
N GLU A 75 -7.15 -15.37 -11.69
CA GLU A 75 -8.52 -15.83 -11.47
C GLU A 75 -9.34 -14.77 -10.72
N ALA A 76 -10.63 -14.70 -11.01
CA ALA A 76 -11.52 -13.67 -10.44
C ALA A 76 -11.77 -13.84 -8.93
N ASP A 77 -11.54 -15.04 -8.38
CA ASP A 77 -11.63 -15.34 -6.95
C ASP A 77 -10.35 -15.02 -6.17
N ALA A 78 -9.22 -14.84 -6.87
CA ALA A 78 -7.93 -14.45 -6.31
C ALA A 78 -7.16 -13.47 -7.23
N PRO A 79 -7.74 -12.28 -7.53
CA PRO A 79 -7.17 -11.36 -8.50
C PRO A 79 -5.94 -10.61 -7.95
N LEU A 80 -4.93 -10.42 -8.81
CA LEU A 80 -3.94 -9.36 -8.66
C LEU A 80 -4.52 -8.07 -9.25
N GLU A 81 -4.68 -7.05 -8.41
CA GLU A 81 -5.26 -5.74 -8.75
C GLU A 81 -4.18 -4.67 -8.85
N ALA A 82 -4.55 -3.44 -9.18
CA ALA A 82 -3.62 -2.35 -9.46
C ALA A 82 -2.52 -2.17 -8.39
N ALA A 83 -2.87 -2.24 -7.10
CA ALA A 83 -1.88 -2.14 -6.02
C ALA A 83 -1.26 -3.50 -5.63
N SER A 84 -2.06 -4.58 -5.59
CA SER A 84 -1.57 -5.90 -5.16
C SER A 84 -0.66 -6.58 -6.18
N ALA A 85 -0.66 -6.13 -7.44
CA ALA A 85 0.34 -6.47 -8.45
C ALA A 85 1.72 -5.85 -8.16
N CYS A 86 1.81 -4.86 -7.26
CA CYS A 86 3.03 -4.14 -6.90
C CYS A 86 3.41 -4.29 -5.42
N PRO A 87 3.44 -5.53 -4.88
CA PRO A 87 3.60 -5.73 -3.44
C PRO A 87 4.94 -5.18 -2.96
N GLY A 88 4.87 -4.28 -1.99
CA GLY A 88 6.02 -3.68 -1.35
C GLY A 88 6.86 -2.72 -2.20
N VAL A 89 6.36 -2.33 -3.38
CA VAL A 89 6.99 -1.29 -4.20
C VAL A 89 6.44 0.07 -3.75
N TYR A 90 7.25 0.86 -3.06
CA TYR A 90 6.86 2.18 -2.57
C TYR A 90 7.65 3.33 -3.20
N ALA A 91 8.84 3.07 -3.72
CA ALA A 91 9.66 4.05 -4.42
C ALA A 91 10.52 3.37 -5.49
N LYS A 92 11.14 4.19 -6.35
CA LYS A 92 12.08 3.72 -7.37
C LYS A 92 13.16 2.81 -6.76
N GLY A 93 13.55 1.78 -7.50
CA GLY A 93 14.62 0.86 -7.08
C GLY A 93 14.20 -0.18 -6.03
N ALA A 94 12.90 -0.28 -5.68
CA ALA A 94 12.41 -1.31 -4.78
C ALA A 94 12.73 -2.73 -5.29
N TYR A 95 13.05 -3.62 -4.35
CA TYR A 95 13.29 -5.04 -4.57
C TYR A 95 12.95 -5.81 -3.29
N PRO A 96 12.87 -7.15 -3.28
CA PRO A 96 12.50 -7.89 -2.07
C PRO A 96 13.36 -7.50 -0.85
N GLY A 97 12.72 -6.97 0.20
CA GLY A 97 13.40 -6.49 1.41
C GLY A 97 13.79 -5.01 1.43
N TYR A 98 13.60 -4.29 0.32
CA TYR A 98 13.88 -2.87 0.17
C TYR A 98 12.68 -2.14 -0.45
N ALA A 99 12.12 -1.19 0.29
CA ALA A 99 10.92 -0.42 -0.09
C ALA A 99 11.13 0.51 -1.31
N GLY A 100 12.37 0.70 -1.74
CA GLY A 100 12.79 1.69 -2.73
C GLY A 100 13.37 2.93 -2.08
N ASP A 101 13.82 3.86 -2.92
CA ASP A 101 14.46 5.13 -2.57
C ASP A 101 13.44 6.13 -2.01
N LEU A 102 12.87 5.83 -0.84
CA LEU A 102 11.92 6.69 -0.15
C LEU A 102 12.57 8.01 0.31
N LEU A 103 11.77 9.07 0.35
CA LEU A 103 12.18 10.33 0.96
C LEU A 103 12.25 10.15 2.47
N VAL A 104 13.21 10.84 3.10
CA VAL A 104 13.39 10.81 4.57
C VAL A 104 13.17 12.20 5.16
N ASP A 105 12.33 12.28 6.18
CA ASP A 105 12.16 13.49 6.98
C ASP A 105 13.42 13.71 7.84
N LYS A 106 14.07 14.85 7.68
CA LYS A 106 15.34 15.15 8.37
C LYS A 106 15.18 15.34 9.87
N THR A 107 13.99 15.67 10.35
CA THR A 107 13.70 15.94 11.75
C THR A 107 13.26 14.68 12.48
N THR A 108 12.39 13.87 11.86
CA THR A 108 11.84 12.66 12.50
C THR A 108 12.53 11.37 12.07
N GLY A 109 13.27 11.38 10.96
CA GLY A 109 13.82 10.17 10.33
C GLY A 109 12.78 9.34 9.57
N ALA A 110 11.52 9.80 9.50
CA ALA A 110 10.45 9.05 8.87
C ALA A 110 10.61 8.90 7.36
N SER A 111 10.26 7.72 6.84
CA SER A 111 10.26 7.43 5.41
C SER A 111 8.88 7.71 4.79
N TYR A 112 8.84 8.34 3.62
CA TYR A 112 7.59 8.71 2.93
C TYR A 112 7.78 8.83 1.40
N ASN A 113 6.67 8.74 0.66
CA ASN A 113 6.62 9.03 -0.78
C ASN A 113 5.48 9.99 -1.17
N ALA A 114 4.60 10.32 -0.23
CA ALA A 114 3.44 11.16 -0.49
C ALA A 114 3.35 12.30 0.53
N HIS A 115 2.97 13.48 0.03
CA HIS A 115 2.63 14.64 0.83
C HIS A 115 1.12 14.73 1.00
N GLY A 116 0.67 14.68 2.25
CA GLY A 116 -0.70 14.92 2.66
C GLY A 116 -1.00 16.39 2.92
N THR A 117 -2.25 16.65 3.29
CA THR A 117 -2.67 17.98 3.77
C THR A 117 -2.05 18.29 5.13
N ASN A 118 -1.93 19.58 5.45
CA ASN A 118 -1.41 20.06 6.74
C ASN A 118 -0.01 19.52 7.10
N GLY A 119 0.85 19.29 6.10
CA GLY A 119 2.22 18.82 6.30
C GLY A 119 2.35 17.34 6.66
N ARG A 120 1.24 16.58 6.65
CA ARG A 120 1.27 15.12 6.88
C ARG A 120 2.04 14.42 5.77
N LYS A 121 2.63 13.29 6.09
CA LYS A 121 3.41 12.46 5.17
C LYS A 121 2.91 11.03 5.25
N TYR A 122 2.98 10.32 4.13
CA TYR A 122 2.49 8.95 4.02
C TYR A 122 3.41 8.12 3.12
N VAL A 123 3.32 6.81 3.30
CA VAL A 123 3.75 5.83 2.30
C VAL A 123 2.51 5.28 1.63
N LEU A 124 2.45 5.36 0.31
CA LEU A 124 1.38 4.82 -0.53
C LEU A 124 1.95 3.74 -1.47
N PRO A 125 1.18 2.69 -1.79
CA PRO A 125 1.63 1.65 -2.71
C PRO A 125 1.84 2.23 -4.12
N ALA A 126 2.79 1.67 -4.85
CA ALA A 126 2.81 1.83 -6.30
C ALA A 126 1.56 1.19 -6.92
N LEU A 127 1.15 1.72 -8.07
CA LEU A 127 0.09 1.11 -8.87
C LEU A 127 0.70 0.57 -10.17
N TYR A 128 0.23 -0.60 -10.58
CA TYR A 128 0.61 -1.17 -11.85
C TYR A 128 0.06 -0.30 -13.00
N ASP A 129 0.96 0.14 -13.86
CA ASP A 129 0.65 0.90 -15.06
C ASP A 129 0.66 -0.01 -16.29
N PRO A 130 -0.50 -0.28 -16.92
CA PRO A 130 -0.58 -1.15 -18.09
C PRO A 130 0.11 -0.55 -19.33
N SER A 131 0.32 0.76 -19.38
CA SER A 131 0.96 1.42 -20.53
C SER A 131 2.47 1.17 -20.57
N THR A 132 3.09 1.05 -19.39
CA THR A 132 4.53 0.79 -19.26
C THR A 132 4.83 -0.65 -18.82
N SER A 133 3.81 -1.39 -18.38
CA SER A 133 3.95 -2.72 -17.77
C SER A 133 4.84 -2.72 -16.53
N THR A 134 4.80 -1.64 -15.74
CA THR A 134 5.62 -1.46 -14.53
C THR A 134 4.80 -0.92 -13.36
N CYS A 135 5.33 -1.06 -12.14
CA CYS A 135 4.78 -0.39 -10.96
C CYS A 135 5.21 1.08 -10.92
N SER A 136 4.23 1.98 -11.04
CA SER A 136 4.46 3.43 -10.99
C SER A 136 4.44 3.93 -9.55
N THR A 137 5.55 4.55 -9.13
CA THR A 137 5.75 5.11 -7.80
C THR A 137 5.56 6.63 -7.82
N LEU A 138 5.32 7.22 -6.65
CA LEU A 138 5.24 8.68 -6.50
C LEU A 138 6.62 9.37 -6.49
N VAL A 139 7.67 8.62 -6.12
CA VAL A 139 9.07 9.07 -6.03
C VAL A 139 10.02 8.00 -6.56
#